data_AF-A0A3A5V062-F1
#
_entry.id   AF-A0A3A5V062-F1
#
_cell.length_a   1.000
_cell.length_b   1.000
_cell.length_c   1.000
_cell.angle_alpha   90.00
_cell.angle_beta   90.00
_cell.angle_gamma   90.00
#
_symmetry.space_group_name_H-M   'P 1'
#
loop_
_entity.id
_entity.type
_entity.pdbx_description
1 polymer ?
#
loop_
_entity_poly.entity_id
_entity_poly.type
_entity_poly.pdbx_seq_one_letter_code
_entity_poly.pdbx_strand_id
1 'polypeptide(L)'
;MSENTPVLGIPALRSNPFHARPLERGQSKLLIGREDVSARWSRFLKTRNARMVLLVGETGSGRTSLMRCVSEETEKSVHLDMFPSSEHVSQILHEIYVSLVGFDVPSSTQELVSRLVSTTEGTTGPLPLISLDFSNADGKKLSDILSTLVNPLHRLNALVIVSLTTDQRAQLPASLANHFDHSEVIMPMNSVQVKELCEIRIASASKLNWNMPEEALNHIVEKTNGMPSKVMRLMRDMVDEERSNPRKIKYDEPVKELESPNITVSFEEENEVEEEFEPIFDLNLDELEKEPAAIPQTPPPSLPAMGAFGGLAARNRRNKLESPPFDKKNAPIIDQEPPGVDANSLWVSDQPEALLMDEESISIEDEMPHFAEDELDYTNQKPTVSNKDEIEGLFGQLLDALQAPPGVGVADLLAAIRRPVIGQKESNPLDMQTLRSLSRGEAVLVEVASEREFSPSDARLQDKLNVRRPRMSQMCNRLYRGGILSVQQKGRTRMFKLTNDARAQLVAWGMMEASV
;
A
#
# COMPACT_ATOMS: atom_id res chain seq x y z
N MET A 1 -19.57 -25.82 26.61
CA MET A 1 -20.00 -26.80 25.59
C MET A 1 -19.48 -26.32 24.23
N SER A 2 -18.21 -26.60 23.92
CA SER A 2 -17.58 -26.32 22.61
C SER A 2 -17.26 -27.65 21.93
N GLU A 3 -18.28 -28.44 21.63
CA GLU A 3 -18.12 -29.85 21.22
C GLU A 3 -17.85 -30.08 19.72
N ASN A 4 -17.61 -29.05 18.91
CA ASN A 4 -17.51 -29.23 17.45
C ASN A 4 -16.18 -28.81 16.81
N THR A 5 -15.13 -28.49 17.57
CA THR A 5 -13.80 -28.25 17.00
C THR A 5 -12.90 -29.48 17.17
N PRO A 6 -12.45 -30.11 16.07
CA PRO A 6 -11.56 -31.26 16.15
C PRO A 6 -10.21 -30.86 16.75
N VAL A 7 -9.57 -31.80 17.42
CA VAL A 7 -8.28 -31.58 18.09
C VAL A 7 -7.19 -31.45 17.03
N LEU A 8 -6.42 -30.37 17.05
CA LEU A 8 -5.30 -30.14 16.12
C LEU A 8 -4.00 -30.77 16.64
N GLY A 9 -3.82 -30.85 17.96
CA GLY A 9 -2.61 -31.44 18.54
C GLY A 9 -1.35 -30.66 18.16
N ILE A 10 -1.42 -29.33 18.25
CA ILE A 10 -0.34 -28.45 17.81
C ILE A 10 0.89 -28.51 18.74
N PRO A 11 2.12 -28.35 18.20
CA PRO A 11 3.31 -28.16 19.02
C PRO A 11 3.27 -26.82 19.76
N ALA A 12 4.17 -26.64 20.74
CA ALA A 12 4.32 -25.36 21.42
C ALA A 12 4.77 -24.27 20.44
N LEU A 13 3.90 -23.28 20.19
CA LEU A 13 4.13 -22.17 19.27
C LEU A 13 4.55 -20.90 20.02
N ARG A 14 5.60 -20.21 19.54
CA ARG A 14 6.01 -18.89 20.06
C ARG A 14 4.96 -17.81 19.76
N SER A 15 4.39 -17.85 18.57
CA SER A 15 3.34 -16.95 18.10
C SER A 15 2.37 -17.71 17.19
N ASN A 16 1.18 -17.16 16.98
CA ASN A 16 0.23 -17.75 16.05
C ASN A 16 0.70 -17.45 14.60
N PRO A 17 1.04 -18.46 13.78
CA PRO A 17 1.53 -18.25 12.41
C PRO A 17 0.42 -17.88 11.41
N PHE A 18 -0.85 -17.99 11.81
CA PHE A 18 -1.98 -17.80 10.91
C PHE A 18 -2.42 -16.33 10.91
N HIS A 19 -2.09 -15.64 9.82
CA HIS A 19 -2.52 -14.28 9.55
C HIS A 19 -3.25 -14.20 8.20
N ALA A 20 -4.34 -13.43 8.15
CA ALA A 20 -5.09 -13.21 6.91
C ALA A 20 -4.48 -12.10 6.03
N ARG A 21 -3.28 -11.61 6.35
CA ARG A 21 -2.56 -10.62 5.54
C ARG A 21 -1.99 -11.28 4.29
N PRO A 22 -1.92 -10.57 3.15
CA PRO A 22 -1.21 -11.07 1.98
C PRO A 22 0.26 -11.40 2.30
N LEU A 23 0.84 -12.31 1.51
CA LEU A 23 2.28 -12.57 1.56
C LEU A 23 3.05 -11.38 0.97
N GLU A 24 4.21 -11.09 1.55
CA GLU A 24 5.12 -10.03 1.07
C GLU A 24 6.34 -10.63 0.33
N ARG A 25 7.18 -9.76 -0.24
CA ARG A 25 8.46 -10.17 -0.87
C ARG A 25 9.32 -10.97 0.10
N GLY A 26 9.95 -12.05 -0.36
CA GLY A 26 10.77 -12.96 0.45
C GLY A 26 9.99 -14.10 1.12
N GLN A 27 8.66 -14.14 0.97
CA GLN A 27 7.80 -15.19 1.52
C GLN A 27 7.28 -16.17 0.47
N SER A 28 7.97 -16.27 -0.68
CA SER A 28 7.65 -17.19 -1.77
C SER A 28 7.51 -18.65 -1.33
N LYS A 29 8.31 -19.09 -0.34
CA LYS A 29 8.24 -20.44 0.26
C LYS A 29 6.90 -20.78 0.92
N LEU A 30 6.09 -19.78 1.27
CA LEU A 30 4.79 -19.95 1.92
C LEU A 30 3.62 -19.99 0.91
N LEU A 31 3.91 -19.84 -0.38
CA LEU A 31 2.93 -19.80 -1.46
C LEU A 31 2.70 -21.21 -2.00
N ILE A 32 1.58 -21.83 -1.62
CA ILE A 32 1.29 -23.23 -1.93
C ILE A 32 0.21 -23.34 -3.00
N GLY A 33 0.30 -24.36 -3.85
CA GLY A 33 -0.68 -24.65 -4.89
C GLY A 33 -0.72 -23.65 -6.05
N ARG A 34 0.25 -22.72 -6.11
CA ARG A 34 0.40 -21.70 -7.18
C ARG A 34 1.77 -21.73 -7.84
N GLU A 35 2.51 -22.82 -7.64
CA GLU A 35 3.88 -22.95 -8.12
C GLU A 35 3.96 -22.85 -9.64
N ASP A 36 3.08 -23.55 -10.36
CA ASP A 36 3.04 -23.52 -11.83
C ASP A 36 2.90 -22.11 -12.41
N VAL A 37 2.00 -21.32 -11.82
CA VAL A 37 1.76 -19.93 -12.23
C VAL A 37 2.96 -19.05 -11.89
N SER A 38 3.46 -19.16 -10.66
CA SER A 38 4.63 -18.38 -10.22
C SER A 38 5.88 -18.69 -11.04
N ALA A 39 6.11 -19.96 -11.38
CA ALA A 39 7.23 -20.42 -12.20
C ALA A 39 7.10 -19.91 -13.65
N ARG A 40 5.88 -19.92 -14.21
CA ARG A 40 5.62 -19.36 -15.54
C ARG A 40 5.90 -17.87 -15.59
N TRP A 41 5.46 -17.11 -14.59
CA TRP A 41 5.70 -15.67 -14.54
C TRP A 41 7.17 -15.34 -14.28
N SER A 42 7.85 -16.07 -13.38
CA SER A 42 9.31 -15.96 -13.19
C SER A 42 10.06 -16.21 -14.50
N ARG A 43 9.62 -17.17 -15.32
CA ARG A 43 10.19 -17.38 -16.66
C ARG A 43 9.97 -16.17 -17.57
N PHE A 44 8.76 -15.59 -17.63
CA PHE A 44 8.52 -14.39 -18.45
C PHE A 44 9.40 -13.21 -18.05
N LEU A 45 9.62 -13.04 -16.74
CA LEU A 45 10.46 -11.99 -16.20
C LEU A 45 11.95 -12.18 -16.57
N LYS A 46 12.44 -13.43 -16.47
CA LYS A 46 13.84 -13.79 -16.78
C LYS A 46 14.14 -13.80 -18.28
N THR A 47 13.22 -14.28 -19.11
CA THR A 47 13.38 -14.35 -20.57
C THR A 47 13.09 -13.03 -21.29
N ARG A 48 12.76 -11.98 -20.52
CA ARG A 48 12.37 -10.67 -21.02
C ARG A 48 11.23 -10.70 -22.06
N ASN A 49 10.20 -11.49 -21.78
CA ASN A 49 8.99 -11.51 -22.60
C ASN A 49 7.92 -10.56 -22.00
N ALA A 50 7.80 -9.35 -22.56
CA ALA A 50 6.76 -8.40 -22.17
C ALA A 50 5.39 -8.93 -22.56
N ARG A 51 4.49 -9.02 -21.59
CA ARG A 51 3.14 -9.58 -21.76
C ARG A 51 2.16 -8.90 -20.82
N MET A 52 0.90 -8.89 -21.23
CA MET A 52 -0.20 -8.48 -20.38
C MET A 52 -1.02 -9.71 -19.97
N VAL A 53 -1.09 -9.96 -18.66
CA VAL A 53 -1.75 -11.13 -18.06
C VAL A 53 -2.96 -10.69 -17.26
N LEU A 54 -4.09 -11.37 -17.51
CA LEU A 54 -5.31 -11.20 -16.75
C LEU A 54 -5.41 -12.27 -15.66
N LEU A 55 -5.42 -11.87 -14.39
CA LEU A 55 -5.55 -12.76 -13.25
C LEU A 55 -6.97 -12.69 -12.68
N VAL A 56 -7.76 -13.75 -12.84
CA VAL A 56 -9.14 -13.82 -12.34
C VAL A 56 -9.22 -14.72 -11.12
N GLY A 57 -9.87 -14.25 -10.07
CA GLY A 57 -10.12 -15.10 -8.90
C GLY A 57 -10.98 -14.43 -7.86
N GLU A 58 -11.61 -15.22 -6.99
CA GLU A 58 -12.43 -14.68 -5.92
C GLU A 58 -11.62 -13.89 -4.89
N THR A 59 -12.30 -13.08 -4.09
CA THR A 59 -11.67 -12.32 -3.01
C THR A 59 -11.16 -13.27 -1.93
N GLY A 60 -9.87 -13.19 -1.60
CA GLY A 60 -9.23 -14.09 -0.62
C GLY A 60 -8.70 -15.40 -1.19
N SER A 61 -8.66 -15.55 -2.52
CA SER A 61 -8.05 -16.69 -3.23
C SER A 61 -6.52 -16.69 -3.26
N GLY A 62 -5.88 -15.58 -2.85
CA GLY A 62 -4.42 -15.41 -2.80
C GLY A 62 -3.82 -14.65 -3.98
N ARG A 63 -4.63 -13.97 -4.82
CA ARG A 63 -4.17 -13.13 -5.96
C ARG A 63 -3.07 -12.14 -5.56
N THR A 64 -3.34 -11.31 -4.55
CA THR A 64 -2.40 -10.30 -4.05
C THR A 64 -1.10 -10.93 -3.55
N SER A 65 -1.20 -12.04 -2.79
CA SER A 65 -0.04 -12.78 -2.29
C SER A 65 0.83 -13.32 -3.42
N LEU A 66 0.22 -13.88 -4.47
CA LEU A 66 0.94 -14.38 -5.65
C LEU A 66 1.70 -13.25 -6.35
N MET A 67 1.06 -12.13 -6.64
CA MET A 67 1.70 -10.98 -7.30
C MET A 67 2.88 -10.42 -6.50
N ARG A 68 2.73 -10.31 -5.17
CA ARG A 68 3.79 -9.85 -4.27
C ARG A 68 4.95 -10.85 -4.15
N CYS A 69 4.67 -12.15 -4.13
CA CYS A 69 5.75 -13.16 -4.15
C CYS A 69 6.53 -13.12 -5.47
N VAL A 70 5.84 -12.97 -6.61
CA VAL A 70 6.52 -12.88 -7.92
C VAL A 70 7.35 -11.60 -8.06
N SER A 71 7.00 -10.54 -7.32
CA SER A 71 7.83 -9.32 -7.27
C SER A 71 9.20 -9.50 -6.60
N GLU A 72 9.47 -10.65 -5.97
CA GLU A 72 10.82 -11.01 -5.49
C GLU A 72 11.79 -11.29 -6.64
N GLU A 73 11.27 -11.73 -7.80
CA GLU A 73 12.08 -12.11 -8.97
C GLU A 73 12.53 -10.90 -9.82
N THR A 74 12.04 -9.70 -9.51
CA THR A 74 12.31 -8.48 -10.28
C THR A 74 12.82 -7.37 -9.39
N GLU A 75 13.81 -6.61 -9.85
CA GLU A 75 14.35 -5.48 -9.10
C GLU A 75 13.34 -4.32 -8.98
N LYS A 76 12.66 -4.00 -10.09
CA LYS A 76 11.63 -2.96 -10.16
C LYS A 76 10.25 -3.59 -10.28
N SER A 77 9.43 -3.38 -9.26
CA SER A 77 8.03 -3.83 -9.30
C SER A 77 7.09 -2.81 -8.69
N VAL A 78 5.98 -2.59 -9.38
CA VAL A 78 4.89 -1.71 -8.97
C VAL A 78 3.69 -2.56 -8.55
N HIS A 79 3.08 -2.22 -7.43
CA HIS A 79 1.84 -2.83 -6.98
C HIS A 79 0.85 -1.74 -6.59
N LEU A 80 -0.23 -1.63 -7.35
CA LEU A 80 -1.29 -0.66 -7.13
C LEU A 80 -2.51 -1.37 -6.55
N ASP A 81 -2.85 -1.08 -5.30
CA ASP A 81 -4.02 -1.64 -4.60
C ASP A 81 -5.12 -0.59 -4.36
N MET A 82 -4.73 0.69 -4.29
CA MET A 82 -5.64 1.79 -4.03
C MET A 82 -6.27 2.29 -5.33
N PHE A 83 -7.61 2.23 -5.40
CA PHE A 83 -8.33 2.82 -6.53
C PHE A 83 -8.42 4.35 -6.37
N PRO A 84 -7.97 5.14 -7.36
CA PRO A 84 -7.95 6.59 -7.22
C PRO A 84 -9.36 7.21 -7.22
N SER A 85 -9.51 8.38 -6.60
CA SER A 85 -10.83 9.04 -6.44
C SER A 85 -11.20 9.98 -7.61
N SER A 86 -10.21 10.55 -8.30
CA SER A 86 -10.38 11.47 -9.43
C SER A 86 -9.34 11.17 -10.51
N GLU A 87 -9.64 11.52 -11.76
CA GLU A 87 -8.74 11.30 -12.92
C GLU A 87 -7.98 9.96 -12.91
N HIS A 88 -8.72 8.85 -12.85
CA HIS A 88 -8.17 7.51 -12.60
C HIS A 88 -7.01 7.13 -13.54
N VAL A 89 -7.13 7.43 -14.84
CA VAL A 89 -6.12 7.06 -15.85
C VAL A 89 -4.80 7.79 -15.63
N SER A 90 -4.84 9.11 -15.38
CA SER A 90 -3.62 9.90 -15.16
C SER A 90 -2.99 9.49 -13.83
N GLN A 91 -3.77 9.35 -12.75
CA GLN A 91 -3.22 8.98 -11.44
C GLN A 91 -2.56 7.59 -11.45
N ILE A 92 -3.16 6.59 -12.10
CA ILE A 92 -2.56 5.26 -12.25
C ILE A 92 -1.23 5.35 -13.01
N LEU A 93 -1.17 6.08 -14.12
CA LEU A 93 0.07 6.25 -14.89
C LEU A 93 1.13 7.02 -14.10
N HIS A 94 0.72 8.06 -13.36
CA HIS A 94 1.60 8.81 -12.48
C HIS A 94 2.20 7.92 -11.38
N GLU A 95 1.41 7.05 -10.76
CA GLU A 95 1.90 6.15 -9.72
C GLU A 95 2.87 5.11 -10.27
N ILE A 96 2.57 4.55 -11.45
CA ILE A 96 3.50 3.65 -12.17
C ILE A 96 4.81 4.38 -12.48
N TYR A 97 4.73 5.61 -12.98
CA TYR A 97 5.90 6.43 -13.30
C TYR A 97 6.77 6.72 -12.07
N VAL A 98 6.13 7.16 -10.97
CA VAL A 98 6.84 7.45 -9.73
C VAL A 98 7.53 6.21 -9.18
N SER A 99 6.90 5.04 -9.29
CA SER A 99 7.46 3.79 -8.79
C SER A 99 8.57 3.20 -9.68
N LEU A 100 8.59 3.46 -10.99
CA LEU A 100 9.60 2.90 -11.91
C LEU A 100 10.76 3.83 -12.24
N VAL A 101 10.49 5.14 -12.34
CA VAL A 101 11.44 6.17 -12.79
C VAL A 101 11.84 7.07 -11.63
N GLY A 102 10.85 7.62 -10.92
CA GLY A 102 11.05 8.56 -9.82
C GLY A 102 10.12 9.78 -9.87
N PHE A 103 10.46 10.83 -9.10
CA PHE A 103 9.53 11.93 -8.79
C PHE A 103 9.41 13.04 -9.87
N ASP A 104 10.20 13.01 -10.95
CA ASP A 104 10.13 14.01 -12.02
C ASP A 104 9.01 13.69 -13.01
N VAL A 105 7.76 14.00 -12.63
CA VAL A 105 6.60 13.62 -13.44
C VAL A 105 6.22 14.72 -14.45
N PRO A 106 6.20 14.42 -15.76
CA PRO A 106 5.73 15.36 -16.78
C PRO A 106 4.26 15.73 -16.59
N SER A 107 3.88 16.94 -17.01
CA SER A 107 2.47 17.39 -16.96
C SER A 107 1.59 16.77 -18.07
N SER A 108 2.20 16.21 -19.12
CA SER A 108 1.49 15.60 -20.25
C SER A 108 1.51 14.07 -20.16
N THR A 109 0.35 13.44 -20.33
CA THR A 109 0.21 11.97 -20.29
C THR A 109 1.00 11.28 -21.41
N GLN A 110 1.09 11.90 -22.59
CA GLN A 110 1.86 11.35 -23.72
C GLN A 110 3.36 11.34 -23.45
N GLU A 111 3.87 12.40 -22.83
CA GLU A 111 5.28 12.49 -22.44
C GLU A 111 5.58 11.50 -21.33
N LEU A 112 4.69 11.35 -20.34
CA LEU A 112 4.79 10.35 -19.29
C LEU A 112 4.92 8.94 -19.89
N VAL A 113 4.03 8.56 -20.82
CA VAL A 113 4.09 7.25 -21.48
C VAL A 113 5.37 7.09 -22.29
N SER A 114 5.80 8.10 -23.04
CA SER A 114 7.05 8.05 -23.81
C SER A 114 8.28 7.83 -22.91
N ARG A 115 8.36 8.56 -21.80
CA ARG A 115 9.43 8.40 -20.81
C ARG A 115 9.38 7.04 -20.13
N LEU A 116 8.19 6.54 -19.76
CA LEU A 116 8.02 5.18 -19.25
C LEU A 116 8.61 4.14 -20.21
N VAL A 117 8.20 4.19 -21.48
CA VAL A 117 8.68 3.27 -22.52
C VAL A 117 10.20 3.31 -22.61
N SER A 118 10.79 4.50 -22.79
CA SER A 118 12.25 4.65 -22.89
C SER A 118 13.00 4.14 -21.65
N THR A 119 12.44 4.30 -20.45
CA THR A 119 13.05 3.83 -19.20
C THR A 119 12.94 2.31 -19.05
N THR A 120 11.80 1.73 -19.45
CA THR A 120 11.59 0.29 -19.44
C THR A 120 12.45 -0.43 -20.47
N GLU A 121 12.68 0.18 -21.63
CA GLU A 121 13.59 -0.33 -22.66
C GLU A 121 15.05 -0.26 -22.23
N GLY A 122 15.46 0.87 -21.65
CA GLY A 122 16.83 1.09 -21.17
C GLY A 122 17.23 0.31 -19.92
N THR A 123 16.28 -0.35 -19.24
CA THR A 123 16.59 -1.16 -18.05
C THR A 123 17.24 -2.48 -18.47
N THR A 124 18.46 -2.72 -17.99
CA THR A 124 19.21 -3.98 -18.13
C THR A 124 18.95 -4.86 -16.90
N GLY A 125 18.32 -6.02 -17.09
CA GLY A 125 17.95 -6.92 -15.98
C GLY A 125 16.66 -7.68 -16.24
N PRO A 126 16.08 -8.33 -15.21
CA PRO A 126 14.75 -8.93 -15.32
C PRO A 126 13.70 -7.84 -15.61
N LEU A 127 12.63 -8.21 -16.33
CA LEU A 127 11.59 -7.25 -16.68
C LEU A 127 10.95 -6.60 -15.45
N PRO A 128 10.55 -5.33 -15.55
CA PRO A 128 9.76 -4.71 -14.51
C PRO A 128 8.37 -5.38 -14.43
N LEU A 129 7.90 -5.61 -13.21
CA LEU A 129 6.56 -6.15 -12.94
C LEU A 129 5.61 -5.02 -12.56
N ILE A 130 4.50 -4.88 -13.27
CA ILE A 130 3.43 -3.92 -12.94
C ILE A 130 2.20 -4.73 -12.57
N SER A 131 1.73 -4.62 -11.33
CA SER A 131 0.54 -5.31 -10.85
C SER A 131 -0.56 -4.31 -10.47
N LEU A 132 -1.74 -4.49 -11.07
CA LEU A 132 -2.93 -3.68 -10.86
C LEU A 132 -3.97 -4.53 -10.11
N ASP A 133 -4.18 -4.25 -8.82
CA ASP A 133 -5.05 -5.02 -7.92
C ASP A 133 -6.17 -4.16 -7.32
N PHE A 134 -7.15 -3.80 -8.14
CA PHE A 134 -8.26 -2.94 -7.72
C PHE A 134 -9.45 -3.76 -7.21
N SER A 135 -9.30 -4.43 -6.08
CA SER A 135 -10.35 -5.28 -5.50
C SER A 135 -11.62 -4.51 -5.09
N ASN A 136 -11.49 -3.22 -4.79
CA ASN A 136 -12.58 -2.38 -4.26
C ASN A 136 -13.29 -1.55 -5.36
N ALA A 137 -12.83 -1.63 -6.61
CA ALA A 137 -13.36 -0.83 -7.70
C ALA A 137 -14.61 -1.47 -8.34
N ASP A 138 -15.52 -0.61 -8.83
CA ASP A 138 -16.66 -1.06 -9.62
C ASP A 138 -16.20 -1.58 -11.00
N GLY A 139 -16.73 -2.73 -11.41
CA GLY A 139 -16.24 -3.45 -12.59
C GLY A 139 -16.46 -2.68 -13.89
N LYS A 140 -17.56 -1.91 -14.00
CA LYS A 140 -17.81 -1.04 -15.17
C LYS A 140 -16.79 0.07 -15.30
N LYS A 141 -16.55 0.82 -14.20
CA LYS A 141 -15.55 1.90 -14.18
C LYS A 141 -14.16 1.36 -14.49
N LEU A 142 -13.83 0.20 -13.91
CA LEU A 142 -12.56 -0.46 -14.16
C LEU A 142 -12.41 -0.87 -15.63
N SER A 143 -13.47 -1.39 -16.27
CA SER A 143 -13.48 -1.69 -17.70
C SER A 143 -13.21 -0.46 -18.56
N ASP A 144 -13.89 0.66 -18.28
CA ASP A 144 -13.69 1.92 -19.01
C ASP A 144 -12.24 2.42 -18.88
N ILE A 145 -11.69 2.37 -17.67
CA ILE A 145 -10.30 2.77 -17.40
C ILE A 145 -9.30 1.85 -18.11
N LEU A 146 -9.48 0.53 -18.00
CA LEU A 146 -8.62 -0.44 -18.67
C LEU A 146 -8.66 -0.26 -20.18
N SER A 147 -9.82 0.01 -20.79
CA SER A 147 -9.92 0.28 -22.23
C SER A 147 -9.04 1.44 -22.69
N THR A 148 -8.82 2.43 -21.81
CA THR A 148 -7.92 3.57 -22.09
C THR A 148 -6.46 3.25 -21.77
N LEU A 149 -6.20 2.46 -20.73
CA LEU A 149 -4.85 2.09 -20.27
C LEU A 149 -4.19 0.97 -21.08
N VAL A 150 -4.94 0.12 -21.77
CA VAL A 150 -4.39 -1.01 -22.54
C VAL A 150 -3.34 -0.55 -23.54
N ASN A 151 -3.59 0.53 -24.29
CA ASN A 151 -2.65 1.03 -25.30
C ASN A 151 -1.32 1.51 -24.68
N PRO A 152 -1.33 2.39 -23.64
CA PRO A 152 -0.11 2.72 -22.91
C PRO A 152 0.61 1.49 -22.33
N LEU A 153 -0.12 0.57 -21.70
CA LEU A 153 0.47 -0.57 -21.01
C LEU A 153 1.13 -1.58 -21.96
N HIS A 154 0.53 -1.83 -23.14
CA HIS A 154 1.09 -2.72 -24.15
C HIS A 154 2.39 -2.19 -24.77
N ARG A 155 2.61 -0.86 -24.74
CA ARG A 155 3.85 -0.26 -25.24
C ARG A 155 5.02 -0.41 -24.25
N LEU A 156 4.74 -0.74 -22.99
CA LEU A 156 5.78 -0.88 -21.98
C LEU A 156 6.49 -2.23 -22.14
N ASN A 157 7.81 -2.22 -22.08
CA ASN A 157 8.59 -3.46 -22.00
C ASN A 157 8.56 -3.99 -20.55
N ALA A 158 7.40 -4.49 -20.13
CA ALA A 158 7.10 -4.90 -18.76
C ALA A 158 6.16 -6.11 -18.73
N LEU A 159 6.17 -6.86 -17.63
CA LEU A 159 5.11 -7.83 -17.34
C LEU A 159 3.99 -7.11 -16.60
N VAL A 160 2.83 -6.94 -17.25
CA VAL A 160 1.67 -6.24 -16.68
C VAL A 160 0.63 -7.26 -16.25
N ILE A 161 0.28 -7.29 -14.97
CA ILE A 161 -0.69 -8.21 -14.39
C ILE A 161 -1.88 -7.44 -13.87
N VAL A 162 -3.07 -7.75 -14.39
CA VAL A 162 -4.32 -7.13 -13.96
C VAL A 162 -5.16 -8.14 -13.20
N SER A 163 -5.34 -7.89 -11.90
CA SER A 163 -6.11 -8.74 -10.99
C SER A 163 -7.58 -8.31 -10.95
N LEU A 164 -8.48 -9.26 -11.26
CA LEU A 164 -9.93 -9.06 -11.27
C LEU A 164 -10.66 -10.10 -10.41
N THR A 165 -11.76 -9.68 -9.78
CA THR A 165 -12.72 -10.61 -9.21
C THR A 165 -13.54 -11.29 -10.32
N THR A 166 -14.17 -12.42 -10.01
CA THR A 166 -15.10 -13.10 -10.94
C THR A 166 -16.22 -12.14 -11.41
N ASP A 167 -16.74 -11.30 -10.50
CA ASP A 167 -17.78 -10.32 -10.81
C ASP A 167 -17.28 -9.22 -11.75
N GLN A 168 -16.07 -8.70 -11.52
CA GLN A 168 -15.43 -7.72 -12.40
C GLN A 168 -15.15 -8.31 -13.78
N ARG A 169 -14.68 -9.56 -13.84
CA ARG A 169 -14.41 -10.27 -15.11
C ARG A 169 -15.67 -10.45 -15.95
N ALA A 170 -16.82 -10.68 -15.32
CA ALA A 170 -18.11 -10.83 -16.00
C ALA A 170 -18.61 -9.52 -16.63
N GLN A 171 -18.22 -8.37 -16.06
CA GLN A 171 -18.57 -7.04 -16.57
C GLN A 171 -17.61 -6.55 -17.66
N LEU A 172 -16.47 -7.22 -17.86
CA LEU A 172 -15.45 -6.86 -18.83
C LEU A 172 -15.86 -7.31 -20.26
N PRO A 173 -15.90 -6.40 -21.25
CA PRO A 173 -16.19 -6.76 -22.64
C PRO A 173 -15.19 -7.79 -23.20
N ALA A 174 -15.67 -8.71 -24.04
CA ALA A 174 -14.82 -9.72 -24.67
C ALA A 174 -13.72 -9.10 -25.54
N SER A 175 -14.02 -7.97 -26.21
CA SER A 175 -13.04 -7.21 -26.99
C SER A 175 -11.84 -6.79 -26.15
N LEU A 176 -12.09 -6.33 -24.92
CA LEU A 176 -11.04 -5.91 -23.98
C LEU A 176 -10.25 -7.11 -23.45
N ALA A 177 -10.92 -8.22 -23.17
CA ALA A 177 -10.27 -9.46 -22.74
C ALA A 177 -9.30 -10.03 -23.79
N ASN A 178 -9.58 -9.86 -25.08
CA ASN A 178 -8.71 -10.33 -26.17
C ASN A 178 -7.41 -9.55 -26.32
N HIS A 179 -7.30 -8.35 -25.72
CA HIS A 179 -6.04 -7.60 -25.68
C HIS A 179 -5.04 -8.17 -24.66
N PHE A 180 -5.49 -9.06 -23.76
CA PHE A 180 -4.60 -9.74 -22.82
C PHE A 180 -4.05 -11.00 -23.49
N ASP A 181 -2.73 -11.18 -23.46
CA ASP A 181 -2.07 -12.33 -24.08
C ASP A 181 -2.47 -13.64 -23.38
N HIS A 182 -2.61 -13.58 -22.05
CA HIS A 182 -2.87 -14.75 -21.21
C HIS A 182 -3.93 -14.40 -20.16
N SER A 183 -4.87 -15.31 -19.94
CA SER A 183 -5.81 -15.24 -18.82
C SER A 183 -5.60 -16.43 -17.89
N GLU A 184 -5.34 -16.17 -16.62
CA GLU A 184 -5.15 -17.18 -15.60
C GLU A 184 -6.24 -17.09 -14.53
N VAL A 185 -6.82 -18.24 -14.21
CA VAL A 185 -7.89 -18.34 -13.21
C VAL A 185 -7.36 -19.03 -11.96
N ILE A 186 -7.43 -18.33 -10.83
CA ILE A 186 -7.04 -18.83 -9.52
C ILE A 186 -8.20 -19.64 -8.93
N MET A 187 -8.08 -20.97 -8.99
CA MET A 187 -9.04 -21.91 -8.40
C MET A 187 -8.84 -22.07 -6.89
N PRO A 188 -9.87 -22.41 -6.09
CA PRO A 188 -9.70 -22.74 -4.66
C PRO A 188 -8.68 -23.88 -4.44
N MET A 189 -8.12 -23.95 -3.22
CA MET A 189 -7.13 -24.97 -2.86
C MET A 189 -7.77 -26.34 -2.63
N ASN A 190 -7.08 -27.38 -3.07
CA ASN A 190 -7.46 -28.77 -2.78
C ASN A 190 -7.15 -29.14 -1.32
N SER A 191 -7.75 -30.22 -0.81
CA SER A 191 -7.51 -30.71 0.57
C SER A 191 -6.02 -30.94 0.85
N VAL A 192 -5.28 -31.52 -0.10
CA VAL A 192 -3.83 -31.73 0.01
C VAL A 192 -3.08 -30.40 0.15
N GLN A 193 -3.45 -29.40 -0.63
CA GLN A 193 -2.82 -28.07 -0.59
C GLN A 193 -3.18 -27.32 0.71
N VAL A 194 -4.40 -27.49 1.23
CA VAL A 194 -4.80 -26.91 2.52
C VAL A 194 -4.01 -27.53 3.67
N LYS A 195 -3.78 -28.85 3.63
CA LYS A 195 -2.93 -29.56 4.58
C LYS A 195 -1.51 -29.00 4.56
N GLU A 196 -0.87 -29.01 3.39
CA GLU A 196 0.48 -28.49 3.18
C GLU A 196 0.59 -27.02 3.64
N LEU A 197 -0.43 -26.20 3.39
CA LEU A 197 -0.51 -24.82 3.86
C LEU A 197 -0.47 -24.70 5.37
N CYS A 198 -1.20 -25.54 6.08
CA CYS A 198 -1.20 -25.49 7.54
C CYS A 198 0.13 -25.99 8.12
N GLU A 199 0.70 -27.03 7.53
CA GLU A 199 1.97 -27.63 7.96
C GLU A 199 3.14 -26.67 7.77
N ILE A 200 3.28 -26.04 6.60
CA ILE A 200 4.34 -25.06 6.33
C ILE A 200 4.23 -23.85 7.26
N ARG A 201 3.00 -23.39 7.55
CA ARG A 201 2.78 -22.27 8.49
C ARG A 201 3.19 -22.61 9.91
N ILE A 202 2.84 -23.80 10.39
CA ILE A 202 3.22 -24.26 11.73
C ILE A 202 4.71 -24.57 11.80
N ALA A 203 5.31 -25.14 10.77
CA ALA A 203 6.75 -25.35 10.67
C ALA A 203 7.52 -24.02 10.74
N SER A 204 7.01 -22.96 10.10
CA SER A 204 7.61 -21.62 10.17
C SER A 204 7.68 -21.06 11.59
N ALA A 205 6.69 -21.34 12.44
CA ALA A 205 6.64 -20.82 13.82
C ALA A 205 7.22 -21.77 14.87
N SER A 206 7.10 -23.09 14.69
CA SER A 206 7.56 -24.11 15.66
C SER A 206 8.94 -24.69 15.36
N LYS A 207 9.43 -24.59 14.11
CA LYS A 207 10.56 -25.37 13.58
C LYS A 207 10.41 -26.89 13.75
N LEU A 208 9.22 -27.37 14.09
CA LEU A 208 8.89 -28.78 14.23
C LEU A 208 7.97 -29.20 13.09
N ASN A 209 8.14 -30.45 12.66
CA ASN A 209 7.24 -31.06 11.70
C ASN A 209 5.95 -31.43 12.42
N TRP A 210 4.86 -30.77 12.07
CA TRP A 210 3.51 -31.09 12.54
C TRP A 210 2.71 -31.60 11.35
N ASN A 211 1.97 -32.69 11.55
CA ASN A 211 1.12 -33.29 10.54
C ASN A 211 -0.34 -33.05 10.92
N MET A 212 -1.12 -32.49 10.01
CA MET A 212 -2.51 -32.14 10.31
C MET A 212 -3.39 -33.40 10.42
N PRO A 213 -4.18 -33.56 11.51
CA PRO A 213 -5.16 -34.63 11.63
C PRO A 213 -6.23 -34.57 10.53
N GLU A 214 -6.61 -35.72 9.97
CA GLU A 214 -7.57 -35.80 8.85
C GLU A 214 -8.96 -35.27 9.24
N GLU A 215 -9.40 -35.49 10.48
CA GLU A 215 -10.67 -34.96 11.01
C GLU A 215 -10.69 -33.42 10.98
N ALA A 216 -9.58 -32.80 11.38
CA ALA A 216 -9.42 -31.35 11.35
C ALA A 216 -9.38 -30.82 9.92
N LEU A 217 -8.67 -31.52 9.03
CA LEU A 217 -8.61 -31.16 7.61
C LEU A 217 -10.00 -31.18 6.97
N ASN A 218 -10.77 -32.25 7.17
CA ASN A 218 -12.12 -32.39 6.60
C ASN A 218 -13.05 -31.28 7.09
N HIS A 219 -13.01 -30.98 8.39
CA HIS A 219 -13.79 -29.90 8.99
C HIS A 219 -13.40 -28.51 8.44
N ILE A 220 -12.11 -28.25 8.21
CA ILE A 220 -11.65 -26.99 7.62
C ILE A 220 -12.12 -26.88 6.17
N VAL A 221 -11.93 -27.94 5.37
CA VAL A 221 -12.31 -27.94 3.95
C VAL A 221 -13.82 -27.74 3.79
N GLU A 222 -14.64 -28.42 4.61
CA GLU A 222 -16.09 -28.28 4.61
C GLU A 222 -16.56 -26.85 4.93
N LYS A 223 -15.91 -26.18 5.89
CA LYS A 223 -16.27 -24.81 6.28
C LYS A 223 -15.73 -23.73 5.35
N THR A 224 -14.61 -23.98 4.68
CA THR A 224 -13.87 -22.94 3.95
C THR A 224 -13.94 -23.08 2.44
N ASN A 225 -14.39 -24.23 1.92
CA ASN A 225 -14.36 -24.59 0.50
C ASN A 225 -12.98 -24.39 -0.15
N GLY A 226 -11.91 -24.53 0.62
CA GLY A 226 -10.53 -24.34 0.12
C GLY A 226 -10.13 -22.89 -0.15
N MET A 227 -10.88 -21.89 0.35
CA MET A 227 -10.48 -20.48 0.23
C MET A 227 -9.38 -20.13 1.24
N PRO A 228 -8.17 -19.71 0.80
CA PRO A 228 -7.03 -19.47 1.70
C PRO A 228 -7.34 -18.45 2.81
N SER A 229 -7.98 -17.32 2.49
CA SER A 229 -8.30 -16.31 3.50
C SER A 229 -9.24 -16.83 4.59
N LYS A 230 -10.20 -17.69 4.24
CA LYS A 230 -11.11 -18.33 5.20
C LYS A 230 -10.38 -19.39 6.03
N VAL A 231 -9.54 -20.21 5.40
CA VAL A 231 -8.67 -21.19 6.06
C VAL A 231 -7.79 -20.50 7.12
N MET A 232 -7.10 -19.42 6.75
CA MET A 232 -6.22 -18.69 7.65
C MET A 232 -6.97 -18.11 8.86
N ARG A 233 -8.19 -17.59 8.67
CA ARG A 233 -9.02 -17.08 9.78
C ARG A 233 -9.47 -18.20 10.70
N LEU A 234 -10.01 -19.29 10.15
CA LEU A 234 -10.50 -20.42 10.93
C LEU A 234 -9.35 -21.08 11.72
N MET A 235 -8.20 -21.32 11.07
CA MET A 235 -7.02 -21.89 11.73
C MET A 235 -6.46 -20.99 12.83
N ARG A 236 -6.43 -19.67 12.61
CA ARG A 236 -6.03 -18.73 13.64
C ARG A 236 -6.92 -18.85 14.88
N ASP A 237 -8.23 -18.85 14.67
CA ASP A 237 -9.20 -18.89 15.76
C ASP A 237 -9.15 -20.25 16.49
N MET A 238 -8.95 -21.37 15.77
CA MET A 238 -8.75 -22.71 16.37
C MET A 238 -7.46 -22.81 17.18
N VAL A 239 -6.34 -22.28 16.67
CA VAL A 239 -5.06 -22.25 17.39
C VAL A 239 -5.14 -21.37 18.64
N ASP A 240 -5.84 -20.23 18.55
CA ASP A 240 -6.03 -19.36 19.72
C ASP A 240 -6.93 -20.01 20.78
N GLU A 241 -7.93 -20.81 20.39
CA GLU A 241 -8.75 -21.61 21.29
C GLU A 241 -7.93 -22.70 22.00
N GLU A 242 -7.11 -23.46 21.27
CA GLU A 242 -6.22 -24.47 21.86
C GLU A 242 -5.16 -23.86 22.80
N ARG A 243 -4.63 -22.67 22.47
CA ARG A 243 -3.69 -21.95 23.34
C ARG A 243 -4.35 -21.39 24.59
N SER A 244 -5.61 -20.98 24.50
CA SER A 244 -6.37 -20.43 25.63
C SER A 244 -6.84 -21.51 26.60
N ASN A 245 -7.00 -22.75 26.10
CA ASN A 245 -7.33 -23.92 26.90
C ASN A 245 -6.19 -24.94 26.83
N PRO A 246 -5.02 -24.66 27.46
CA PRO A 246 -3.93 -25.62 27.50
C PRO A 246 -4.43 -26.86 28.22
N ARG A 247 -4.73 -27.91 27.46
CA ARG A 247 -5.20 -29.17 28.02
C ARG A 247 -4.10 -29.63 28.96
N LYS A 248 -4.47 -29.87 30.23
CA LYS A 248 -3.55 -30.38 31.24
C LYS A 248 -2.81 -31.56 30.62
N ILE A 249 -1.49 -31.42 30.51
CA ILE A 249 -0.60 -32.52 30.15
C ILE A 249 -0.90 -33.60 31.19
N LYS A 250 -1.58 -34.67 30.79
CA LYS A 250 -1.62 -35.87 31.60
C LYS A 250 -0.21 -36.41 31.50
N TYR A 251 0.61 -36.12 32.51
CA TYR A 251 1.78 -36.93 32.75
C TYR A 251 1.23 -38.35 32.92
N ASP A 252 1.66 -39.28 32.08
CA ASP A 252 1.52 -40.68 32.43
C ASP A 252 2.22 -40.81 33.78
N GLU A 253 1.48 -41.23 34.81
CA GLU A 253 2.07 -41.53 36.10
C GLU A 253 3.25 -42.47 35.82
N PRO A 254 4.45 -42.19 36.37
CA PRO A 254 5.56 -43.08 36.18
C PRO A 254 5.09 -44.46 36.61
N VAL A 255 5.11 -45.41 35.67
CA VAL A 255 4.79 -46.80 35.94
C VAL A 255 5.57 -47.15 37.20
N LYS A 256 4.87 -47.40 38.30
CA LYS A 256 5.50 -47.86 39.54
C LYS A 256 6.29 -49.10 39.15
N GLU A 257 7.61 -48.96 39.07
CA GLU A 257 8.50 -50.09 38.97
C GLU A 257 8.14 -51.00 40.15
N LEU A 258 7.63 -52.17 39.81
CA LEU A 258 7.44 -53.25 40.76
C LEU A 258 8.81 -53.47 41.40
N GLU A 259 8.87 -53.31 42.72
CA GLU A 259 10.04 -53.60 43.55
C GLU A 259 10.62 -54.94 43.13
N SER A 260 11.77 -54.90 42.45
CA SER A 260 12.60 -56.08 42.28
C SER A 260 13.31 -56.32 43.62
N PRO A 261 13.34 -57.57 44.12
CA PRO A 261 13.83 -57.85 45.47
C PRO A 261 15.34 -57.63 45.53
N ASN A 262 15.75 -56.96 46.60
CA ASN A 262 17.13 -56.73 47.06
C ASN A 262 18.09 -57.86 46.67
N ILE A 263 19.00 -57.57 45.74
CA ILE A 263 20.25 -58.30 45.60
C ILE A 263 21.34 -57.35 46.09
N THR A 264 21.82 -57.62 47.31
CA THR A 264 23.04 -57.03 47.85
C THR A 264 24.20 -57.41 46.94
N VAL A 265 24.79 -56.44 46.25
CA VAL A 265 26.09 -56.59 45.59
C VAL A 265 27.04 -55.56 46.17
N SER A 266 28.09 -56.07 46.78
CA SER A 266 29.24 -55.38 47.32
C SER A 266 29.93 -54.52 46.26
N PHE A 267 30.22 -53.26 46.61
CA PHE A 267 31.07 -52.37 45.84
C PHE A 267 32.54 -52.84 45.90
N GLU A 268 33.15 -53.01 44.72
CA GLU A 268 34.59 -52.92 44.54
C GLU A 268 34.84 -51.67 43.67
N GLU A 269 35.65 -50.75 44.21
CA GLU A 269 36.12 -49.54 43.55
C GLU A 269 37.14 -49.92 42.47
N GLU A 270 36.87 -49.65 41.19
CA GLU A 270 37.92 -49.45 40.20
C GLU A 270 37.57 -48.30 39.26
N ASN A 271 38.61 -47.51 39.01
CA ASN A 271 38.64 -46.20 38.37
C ASN A 271 38.27 -46.26 36.88
N GLU A 272 37.43 -45.33 36.41
CA GLU A 272 37.41 -44.92 35.01
C GLU A 272 37.13 -43.41 34.90
N VAL A 273 37.80 -42.82 33.91
CA VAL A 273 38.22 -41.42 33.82
C VAL A 273 37.08 -40.49 33.39
N GLU A 274 36.89 -39.39 34.11
CA GLU A 274 36.05 -38.26 33.69
C GLU A 274 36.78 -37.46 32.60
N GLU A 275 36.25 -37.42 31.37
CA GLU A 275 36.59 -36.37 30.41
C GLU A 275 35.72 -35.13 30.72
N GLU A 276 36.35 -34.11 31.30
CA GLU A 276 35.78 -32.78 31.45
C GLU A 276 35.55 -32.14 30.07
N PHE A 277 34.30 -31.89 29.72
CA PHE A 277 33.95 -30.90 28.69
C PHE A 277 33.95 -29.51 29.34
N GLU A 278 34.93 -28.67 29.01
CA GLU A 278 34.90 -27.25 29.39
C GLU A 278 33.71 -26.52 28.73
N PRO A 279 32.84 -25.85 29.49
CA PRO A 279 31.86 -24.94 28.93
C PRO A 279 32.56 -23.63 28.48
N ILE A 280 32.43 -23.31 27.19
CA ILE A 280 32.96 -22.10 26.52
C ILE A 280 32.13 -20.86 26.91
N PHE A 281 31.97 -20.59 28.20
CA PHE A 281 31.34 -19.37 28.71
C PHE A 281 32.06 -18.93 29.98
N ASP A 282 33.01 -18.02 29.80
CA ASP A 282 33.82 -17.44 30.86
C ASP A 282 32.99 -16.39 31.63
N LEU A 283 32.05 -16.87 32.44
CA LEU A 283 31.34 -16.07 33.44
C LEU A 283 32.15 -16.13 34.73
N ASN A 284 33.04 -15.15 34.92
CA ASN A 284 33.83 -14.98 36.15
C ASN A 284 32.91 -14.84 37.37
N LEU A 285 32.69 -15.97 38.07
CA LEU A 285 31.81 -16.08 39.23
C LEU A 285 32.28 -15.18 40.40
N ASP A 286 33.58 -14.95 40.51
CA ASP A 286 34.21 -14.09 41.52
C ASP A 286 33.89 -12.59 41.37
N GLU A 287 33.46 -12.17 40.16
CA GLU A 287 33.10 -10.77 39.91
C GLU A 287 31.63 -10.48 40.28
N LEU A 288 30.80 -11.53 40.37
CA LEU A 288 29.39 -11.45 40.79
C LEU A 288 29.20 -11.48 42.31
N GLU A 289 30.15 -12.09 43.05
CA GLU A 289 30.12 -12.15 44.52
C GLU A 289 30.61 -10.86 45.20
N LYS A 290 31.19 -9.93 44.43
CA LYS A 290 31.47 -8.58 44.93
C LYS A 290 30.15 -7.84 45.14
N GLU A 291 29.87 -7.50 46.40
CA GLU A 291 28.77 -6.62 46.77
C GLU A 291 28.81 -5.34 45.90
N PRO A 292 27.66 -4.90 45.32
CA PRO A 292 27.65 -3.72 44.49
C PRO A 292 28.14 -2.53 45.32
N ALA A 293 29.17 -1.83 44.81
CA ALA A 293 29.69 -0.64 45.45
C ALA A 293 28.53 0.31 45.75
N ALA A 294 28.28 0.55 47.03
CA ALA A 294 27.24 1.45 47.49
C ALA A 294 27.46 2.82 46.86
N ILE A 295 26.59 3.20 45.93
CA ILE A 295 26.53 4.56 45.41
C ILE A 295 26.36 5.47 46.63
N PRO A 296 27.24 6.45 46.89
CA PRO A 296 27.06 7.36 48.00
C PRO A 296 25.72 8.07 47.80
N GLN A 297 24.71 7.72 48.60
CA GLN A 297 23.48 8.50 48.67
C GLN A 297 23.82 9.82 49.35
N THR A 298 24.27 10.80 48.56
CA THR A 298 24.28 12.18 49.02
C THR A 298 22.81 12.59 49.19
N PRO A 299 22.37 13.00 50.39
CA PRO A 299 21.01 13.43 50.59
C PRO A 299 20.73 14.65 49.68
N PRO A 300 19.56 14.72 49.04
CA PRO A 300 19.27 15.82 48.12
C PRO A 300 19.25 17.15 48.91
N PRO A 301 19.87 18.23 48.39
CA PRO A 301 19.74 19.53 49.02
C PRO A 301 18.28 19.98 48.97
N SER A 302 17.72 20.29 50.15
CA SER A 302 16.38 20.85 50.31
C SER A 302 16.38 22.32 49.88
N LEU A 303 15.76 22.65 48.74
CA LEU A 303 15.58 24.04 48.28
C LEU A 303 14.24 24.21 47.51
N PRO A 304 13.70 25.45 47.46
CA PRO A 304 12.28 25.71 47.68
C PRO A 304 11.41 25.38 46.46
N ALA A 305 10.21 24.90 46.74
CA ALA A 305 9.18 24.66 45.74
C ALA A 305 8.70 25.99 45.13
N MET A 306 9.24 26.38 43.97
CA MET A 306 8.60 27.38 43.12
C MET A 306 7.78 26.70 42.03
N GLY A 307 6.46 26.72 42.23
CA GLY A 307 5.44 26.51 41.21
C GLY A 307 5.14 25.05 40.84
N ALA A 308 3.96 24.86 40.24
CA ALA A 308 3.36 23.56 39.88
C ALA A 308 4.17 22.69 38.89
N PHE A 309 5.32 23.17 38.40
CA PHE A 309 6.22 22.44 37.50
C PHE A 309 7.67 22.35 38.02
N GLY A 310 7.93 22.72 39.28
CA GLY A 310 9.27 22.71 39.88
C GLY A 310 9.97 21.34 39.82
N GLY A 311 9.20 20.25 39.93
CA GLY A 311 9.72 18.89 39.79
C GLY A 311 10.27 18.56 38.40
N LEU A 312 9.63 19.07 37.34
CA LEU A 312 10.07 18.89 35.95
C LEU A 312 11.31 19.75 35.65
N ALA A 313 11.37 20.97 36.19
CA ALA A 313 12.55 21.83 36.05
C ALA A 313 13.79 21.28 36.78
N ALA A 314 13.59 20.64 37.94
CA ALA A 314 14.67 19.98 38.68
C ALA A 314 15.17 18.71 37.96
N ARG A 315 14.27 17.97 37.31
CA ARG A 315 14.62 16.80 36.48
C ARG A 315 15.39 17.20 35.22
N ASN A 316 14.95 18.22 34.50
CA ASN A 316 15.67 18.70 33.31
C ASN A 316 17.06 19.25 33.65
N ARG A 317 17.25 19.84 34.84
CA ARG A 317 18.59 20.26 35.30
C ARG A 317 19.49 19.09 35.66
N ARG A 318 18.97 18.04 36.32
CA ARG A 318 19.72 16.79 36.55
C ARG A 318 20.11 16.12 35.24
N ASN A 319 19.18 16.00 34.30
CA ASN A 319 19.44 15.34 33.02
C ASN A 319 20.52 16.08 32.20
N LYS A 320 20.58 17.42 32.33
CA LYS A 320 21.61 18.26 31.68
C LYS A 320 23.00 18.14 32.33
N LEU A 321 23.07 17.69 33.58
CA LEU A 321 24.32 17.39 34.29
C LEU A 321 24.78 15.94 34.03
N GLU A 322 23.85 14.98 34.05
CA GLU A 322 24.14 13.56 33.82
C GLU A 322 24.43 13.27 32.34
N SER A 323 23.81 14.00 31.41
CA SER A 323 24.02 13.86 29.97
C SER A 323 24.04 15.23 29.26
N PRO A 324 25.19 15.93 29.26
CA PRO A 324 25.29 17.20 28.56
C PRO A 324 25.11 17.00 27.04
N PRO A 325 24.55 18.00 26.32
CA PRO A 325 24.43 17.95 24.87
C PRO A 325 25.79 17.73 24.20
N PHE A 326 25.83 16.85 23.20
CA PHE A 326 27.04 16.45 22.49
C PHE A 326 27.75 17.67 21.87
N ASP A 327 28.94 17.99 22.37
CA ASP A 327 29.75 19.11 21.89
C ASP A 327 30.71 18.63 20.80
N LYS A 328 30.32 18.83 19.53
CA LYS A 328 31.03 18.31 18.34
C LYS A 328 32.50 18.74 18.24
N LYS A 329 32.93 19.76 18.99
CA LYS A 329 34.30 20.29 18.95
C LYS A 329 35.28 19.60 19.90
N ASN A 330 34.79 18.94 20.94
CA ASN A 330 35.61 18.32 21.99
C ASN A 330 35.42 16.80 22.11
N ALA A 331 34.60 16.19 21.24
CA ALA A 331 34.41 14.75 21.24
C ALA A 331 35.68 14.03 20.73
N PRO A 332 36.19 13.01 21.43
CA PRO A 332 37.27 12.18 20.90
C PRO A 332 36.75 11.42 19.68
N ILE A 333 37.47 11.52 18.57
CA ILE A 333 37.25 10.66 17.40
C ILE A 333 37.78 9.29 17.81
N ILE A 334 36.87 8.32 17.94
CA ILE A 334 37.22 6.93 18.20
C ILE A 334 37.28 6.27 16.83
N ASP A 335 38.48 6.14 16.29
CA ASP A 335 38.72 5.31 15.11
C ASP A 335 38.48 3.85 15.54
N GLN A 336 37.45 3.21 14.97
CA GLN A 336 37.13 1.80 15.24
C GLN A 336 38.07 0.85 14.49
N GLU A 337 39.34 1.22 14.34
CA GLU A 337 40.34 0.40 13.67
C GLU A 337 41.28 -0.21 14.72
N PRO A 338 41.39 -1.55 14.79
CA PRO A 338 42.39 -2.17 15.64
C PRO A 338 43.79 -1.75 15.17
N PRO A 339 44.70 -1.35 16.07
CA PRO A 339 46.04 -0.91 15.67
C PRO A 339 46.81 -2.07 15.03
N GLY A 340 47.13 -1.94 13.74
CA GLY A 340 48.07 -2.83 13.05
C GLY A 340 47.52 -3.66 11.89
N VAL A 341 46.29 -3.42 11.40
CA VAL A 341 45.75 -4.10 10.21
C VAL A 341 45.40 -3.07 9.14
N ASP A 342 46.04 -3.14 7.97
CA ASP A 342 45.70 -2.31 6.81
C ASP A 342 44.35 -2.77 6.26
N ALA A 343 43.38 -1.86 6.12
CA ALA A 343 42.03 -2.18 5.69
C ALA A 343 41.99 -2.86 4.31
N ASN A 344 43.00 -2.63 3.47
CA ASN A 344 43.13 -3.26 2.15
C ASN A 344 43.64 -4.71 2.20
N SER A 345 44.30 -5.15 3.27
CA SER A 345 44.82 -6.53 3.35
C SER A 345 43.72 -7.56 3.59
N LEU A 346 42.54 -7.15 4.07
CA LEU A 346 41.39 -8.04 4.26
C LEU A 346 40.66 -8.38 2.95
N TRP A 347 40.95 -7.66 1.86
CA TRP A 347 40.28 -7.82 0.55
C TRP A 347 41.16 -8.51 -0.50
N VAL A 348 42.41 -8.84 -0.16
CA VAL A 348 43.33 -9.59 -1.03
C VAL A 348 43.45 -10.99 -0.48
N SER A 349 43.00 -12.00 -1.22
CA SER A 349 43.23 -13.39 -0.86
C SER A 349 44.69 -13.76 -1.12
N ASP A 350 45.40 -14.27 -0.12
CA ASP A 350 46.80 -14.75 -0.23
C ASP A 350 46.98 -16.05 -1.04
N GLN A 351 46.00 -16.43 -1.87
CA GLN A 351 46.07 -17.62 -2.71
C GLN A 351 46.65 -17.26 -4.09
N PRO A 352 47.77 -17.89 -4.52
CA PRO A 352 48.45 -17.56 -5.77
C PRO A 352 47.73 -18.05 -7.05
N GLU A 353 46.49 -18.55 -6.96
CA GLU A 353 45.72 -19.09 -8.10
C GLU A 353 44.46 -18.29 -8.47
N ALA A 354 44.19 -17.17 -7.82
CA ALA A 354 43.05 -16.31 -8.19
C ALA A 354 43.40 -15.42 -9.41
N LEU A 355 43.23 -15.98 -10.62
CA LEU A 355 43.29 -15.24 -11.88
C LEU A 355 42.00 -14.42 -12.06
N LEU A 356 42.14 -13.10 -12.13
CA LEU A 356 41.11 -12.20 -12.66
C LEU A 356 41.03 -12.46 -14.17
N MET A 357 39.86 -12.89 -14.66
CA MET A 357 39.63 -13.01 -16.10
C MET A 357 39.54 -11.61 -16.69
N ASP A 358 40.58 -11.21 -17.41
CA ASP A 358 40.57 -10.02 -18.25
C ASP A 358 39.62 -10.21 -19.44
N GLU A 359 38.96 -9.11 -19.84
CA GLU A 359 38.10 -9.01 -21.01
C GLU A 359 38.87 -9.33 -22.29
N GLU A 360 38.84 -10.60 -22.72
CA GLU A 360 39.21 -10.95 -24.08
C GLU A 360 38.09 -10.55 -25.04
N SER A 361 38.43 -9.59 -25.88
CA SER A 361 37.79 -9.24 -27.15
C SER A 361 37.36 -10.47 -27.93
N ILE A 362 36.06 -10.75 -27.96
CA ILE A 362 35.45 -11.66 -28.94
C ILE A 362 34.80 -10.78 -30.01
N SER A 363 35.51 -10.66 -31.13
CA SER A 363 35.05 -10.12 -32.41
C SER A 363 33.85 -10.94 -32.89
N ILE A 364 32.65 -10.35 -32.90
CA ILE A 364 31.49 -10.94 -33.57
C ILE A 364 31.46 -10.33 -34.97
N GLU A 365 31.67 -11.17 -35.98
CA GLU A 365 31.56 -10.85 -37.40
C GLU A 365 30.11 -10.46 -37.74
N ASP A 366 29.93 -9.28 -38.34
CA ASP A 366 28.68 -8.83 -38.94
C ASP A 366 28.35 -9.69 -40.17
N GLU A 367 27.43 -10.64 -40.04
CA GLU A 367 26.70 -11.20 -41.17
C GLU A 367 25.26 -10.69 -41.18
N MET A 368 25.01 -9.74 -42.08
CA MET A 368 23.69 -9.27 -42.49
C MET A 368 23.03 -10.25 -43.48
N PRO A 369 21.77 -10.67 -43.26
CA PRO A 369 20.90 -11.14 -44.33
C PRO A 369 19.85 -10.07 -44.72
N HIS A 370 19.87 -9.72 -46.00
CA HIS A 370 18.87 -8.92 -46.71
C HIS A 370 17.57 -9.73 -47.00
N PHE A 371 16.50 -8.96 -47.32
CA PHE A 371 15.20 -9.29 -47.95
C PHE A 371 14.03 -9.58 -46.99
N ALA A 372 12.83 -9.02 -47.14
CA ALA A 372 12.21 -8.24 -48.23
C ALA A 372 11.10 -7.31 -47.67
N GLU A 373 10.89 -6.17 -48.35
CA GLU A 373 9.72 -5.29 -48.19
C GLU A 373 8.54 -5.90 -48.95
N ASP A 374 7.43 -6.17 -48.25
CA ASP A 374 6.12 -6.38 -48.89
C ASP A 374 5.18 -5.25 -48.44
N GLU A 375 4.82 -4.42 -49.41
CA GLU A 375 3.74 -3.42 -49.35
C GLU A 375 2.40 -4.12 -49.06
N LEU A 376 1.67 -3.64 -48.04
CA LEU A 376 0.26 -3.98 -47.86
C LEU A 376 -0.60 -2.70 -47.86
N ASP A 377 -1.36 -2.57 -48.93
CA ASP A 377 -2.40 -1.57 -49.18
C ASP A 377 -3.53 -1.64 -48.12
N TYR A 378 -3.72 -0.56 -47.37
CA TYR A 378 -4.92 -0.38 -46.55
C TYR A 378 -6.01 0.35 -47.35
N THR A 379 -7.01 -0.40 -47.78
CA THR A 379 -8.26 0.16 -48.29
C THR A 379 -9.08 0.78 -47.15
N ASN A 380 -9.36 2.08 -47.27
CA ASN A 380 -10.25 2.84 -46.39
C ASN A 380 -11.71 2.40 -46.59
N GLN A 381 -12.37 1.91 -45.53
CA GLN A 381 -13.84 1.89 -45.46
C GLN A 381 -14.29 2.67 -44.21
N LYS A 382 -14.83 3.87 -44.42
CA LYS A 382 -15.57 4.63 -43.39
C LYS A 382 -17.02 4.12 -43.38
N PRO A 383 -17.60 3.75 -42.22
CA PRO A 383 -19.04 3.63 -42.12
C PRO A 383 -19.66 5.03 -42.00
N THR A 384 -20.51 5.37 -42.96
CA THR A 384 -21.43 6.50 -42.91
C THR A 384 -22.49 6.26 -41.83
N VAL A 385 -22.57 7.17 -40.85
CA VAL A 385 -23.75 7.33 -39.99
C VAL A 385 -24.26 8.75 -40.21
N SER A 386 -25.40 8.86 -40.88
CA SER A 386 -26.23 10.05 -40.97
C SER A 386 -26.83 10.33 -39.60
N ASN A 387 -26.60 11.53 -39.06
CA ASN A 387 -27.45 12.30 -38.14
C ASN A 387 -26.69 13.58 -37.75
N LYS A 388 -26.57 14.52 -38.70
CA LYS A 388 -25.95 15.83 -38.46
C LYS A 388 -26.97 16.89 -38.01
N ASP A 389 -28.24 16.72 -38.37
CA ASP A 389 -29.19 17.84 -38.34
C ASP A 389 -29.86 18.04 -36.95
N GLU A 390 -29.86 17.03 -36.08
CA GLU A 390 -30.47 17.14 -34.74
C GLU A 390 -29.53 17.78 -33.69
N ILE A 391 -28.21 17.65 -33.89
CA ILE A 391 -27.21 18.12 -32.92
C ILE A 391 -27.00 19.63 -33.04
N GLU A 392 -27.17 20.20 -34.23
CA GLU A 392 -27.02 21.65 -34.47
C GLU A 392 -28.13 22.47 -33.78
N GLY A 393 -29.35 21.92 -33.67
CA GLY A 393 -30.49 22.58 -33.01
C GLY A 393 -30.35 22.70 -31.49
N LEU A 394 -29.84 21.64 -30.85
CA LEU A 394 -29.54 21.64 -29.40
C LEU A 394 -28.36 22.55 -29.06
N PHE A 395 -27.38 22.62 -29.96
CA PHE A 395 -26.21 23.48 -29.80
C PHE A 395 -26.57 24.97 -29.92
N GLY A 396 -27.51 25.32 -30.82
CA GLY A 396 -28.04 26.67 -30.95
C GLY A 396 -28.76 27.16 -29.69
N GLN A 397 -29.56 26.29 -29.04
CA GLN A 397 -30.23 26.61 -27.78
C GLN A 397 -29.25 26.85 -26.63
N LEU A 398 -28.13 26.12 -26.60
CA LEU A 398 -27.08 26.28 -25.60
C LEU A 398 -26.30 27.59 -25.79
N LEU A 399 -26.10 28.00 -27.04
CA LEU A 399 -25.42 29.25 -27.40
C LEU A 399 -26.25 30.49 -27.03
N ASP A 400 -27.57 30.41 -27.19
CA ASP A 400 -28.51 31.47 -26.82
C ASP A 400 -28.59 31.65 -25.28
N ALA A 401 -28.55 30.54 -24.54
CA ALA A 401 -28.51 30.54 -23.06
C ALA A 401 -27.23 31.17 -22.47
N LEU A 402 -26.14 31.24 -23.24
CA LEU A 402 -24.85 31.78 -22.78
C LEU A 402 -24.65 33.28 -23.09
N GLN A 403 -25.64 33.95 -23.71
CA GLN A 403 -25.58 35.39 -24.07
C GLN A 403 -24.26 35.78 -24.78
N ALA A 404 -23.74 34.92 -25.66
CA ALA A 404 -22.50 35.19 -26.37
C ALA A 404 -22.71 36.17 -27.53
N PRO A 405 -21.81 37.15 -27.76
CA PRO A 405 -21.91 38.06 -28.90
C PRO A 405 -21.76 37.29 -30.23
N PRO A 406 -22.57 37.60 -31.27
CA PRO A 406 -22.53 36.88 -32.53
C PRO A 406 -21.23 37.17 -33.28
N GLY A 407 -20.43 36.14 -33.56
CA GLY A 407 -19.21 36.23 -34.38
C GLY A 407 -17.94 35.62 -33.78
N VAL A 408 -17.99 35.10 -32.56
CA VAL A 408 -16.83 34.41 -31.93
C VAL A 408 -16.90 32.92 -32.25
N GLY A 409 -15.84 32.37 -32.85
CA GLY A 409 -15.77 30.96 -33.20
C GLY A 409 -15.81 30.07 -31.95
N VAL A 410 -16.35 28.85 -32.08
CA VAL A 410 -16.46 27.86 -30.99
C VAL A 410 -15.09 27.59 -30.34
N ALA A 411 -14.02 27.66 -31.12
CA ALA A 411 -12.64 27.53 -30.64
C ALA A 411 -12.24 28.65 -29.66
N ASP A 412 -12.66 29.90 -29.91
CA ASP A 412 -12.38 31.03 -29.03
C ASP A 412 -13.23 30.99 -27.76
N LEU A 413 -14.47 30.47 -27.84
CA LEU A 413 -15.32 30.23 -26.66
C LEU A 413 -14.75 29.11 -25.77
N LEU A 414 -14.30 28.01 -26.36
CA LEU A 414 -13.63 26.92 -25.63
C LEU A 414 -12.26 27.37 -25.08
N ALA A 415 -11.54 28.21 -25.82
CA ALA A 415 -10.30 28.82 -25.33
C ALA A 415 -10.56 29.80 -24.17
N ALA A 416 -11.68 30.53 -24.19
CA ALA A 416 -12.09 31.41 -23.09
C ALA A 416 -12.43 30.60 -21.82
N ILE A 417 -13.09 29.44 -21.95
CA ILE A 417 -13.37 28.51 -20.84
C ILE A 417 -12.08 27.92 -20.26
N ARG A 418 -11.06 27.68 -21.09
CA ARG A 418 -9.76 27.14 -20.64
C ARG A 418 -8.83 28.18 -20.01
N ARG A 419 -9.15 29.47 -20.03
CA ARG A 419 -8.33 30.48 -19.35
C ARG A 419 -8.52 30.32 -17.83
N PRO A 420 -7.46 30.07 -17.05
CA PRO A 420 -7.58 30.02 -15.61
C PRO A 420 -8.09 31.38 -15.13
N VAL A 421 -9.22 31.39 -14.43
CA VAL A 421 -9.75 32.63 -13.83
C VAL A 421 -8.83 32.99 -12.68
N ILE A 422 -7.85 33.84 -12.97
CA ILE A 422 -6.89 34.37 -12.00
C ILE A 422 -7.67 35.00 -10.84
N GLY A 423 -7.56 34.38 -9.65
CA GLY A 423 -8.10 34.91 -8.40
C GLY A 423 -9.13 34.03 -7.69
N GLN A 424 -9.72 33.02 -8.33
CA GLN A 424 -10.66 32.11 -7.63
C GLN A 424 -9.90 31.06 -6.83
N LYS A 425 -9.97 31.14 -5.49
CA LYS A 425 -9.52 30.04 -4.62
C LYS A 425 -10.59 28.97 -4.59
N GLU A 426 -10.18 27.75 -4.92
CA GLU A 426 -10.84 26.44 -4.71
C GLU A 426 -12.26 26.52 -4.13
N SER A 427 -13.26 26.19 -4.95
CA SER A 427 -14.61 25.90 -4.48
C SER A 427 -14.60 24.54 -3.79
N ASN A 428 -14.85 24.51 -2.49
CA ASN A 428 -15.05 23.26 -1.76
C ASN A 428 -16.32 22.56 -2.27
N PRO A 429 -16.36 21.20 -2.28
CA PRO A 429 -17.57 20.47 -2.63
C PRO A 429 -18.70 20.83 -1.67
N LEU A 430 -19.92 20.93 -2.20
CA LEU A 430 -21.07 21.36 -1.43
C LEU A 430 -21.45 20.34 -0.35
N ASP A 431 -21.39 20.75 0.91
CA ASP A 431 -21.87 19.96 2.04
C ASP A 431 -23.36 20.23 2.31
N MET A 432 -24.20 19.29 1.86
CA MET A 432 -25.65 19.33 2.04
C MET A 432 -26.10 19.36 3.52
N GLN A 433 -25.31 18.82 4.44
CA GLN A 433 -25.65 18.82 5.87
C GLN A 433 -25.47 20.21 6.48
N THR A 434 -24.46 20.96 6.05
CA THR A 434 -24.29 22.36 6.49
C THR A 434 -25.38 23.28 5.95
N LEU A 435 -25.82 23.09 4.70
CA LEU A 435 -26.98 23.80 4.13
C LEU A 435 -28.29 23.49 4.86
N ARG A 436 -28.47 22.26 5.33
CA ARG A 436 -29.67 21.85 6.09
C ARG A 436 -29.67 22.33 7.55
N SER A 437 -28.50 22.60 8.12
CA SER A 437 -28.32 22.96 9.54
C SER A 437 -27.83 24.40 9.73
N LEU A 438 -28.25 25.31 8.86
CA LEU A 438 -27.88 26.73 8.92
C LEU A 438 -28.44 27.40 10.18
N SER A 439 -27.57 28.13 10.88
CA SER A 439 -27.99 29.03 11.94
C SER A 439 -28.81 30.20 11.38
N ARG A 440 -29.68 30.83 12.18
CA ARG A 440 -30.46 32.01 11.78
C ARG A 440 -29.58 33.11 11.17
N GLY A 441 -28.39 33.34 11.74
CA GLY A 441 -27.46 34.33 11.20
C GLY A 441 -26.82 33.89 9.88
N GLU A 442 -26.55 32.59 9.70
CA GLU A 442 -25.97 32.05 8.47
C GLU A 442 -26.99 32.06 7.33
N ALA A 443 -28.27 31.80 7.62
CA ALA A 443 -29.36 31.91 6.66
C ALA A 443 -29.49 33.33 6.08
N VAL A 444 -29.40 34.36 6.94
CA VAL A 444 -29.40 35.77 6.49
C VAL A 444 -28.16 36.10 5.64
N LEU A 445 -27.01 35.47 5.93
CA LEU A 445 -25.82 35.64 5.08
C LEU A 445 -26.03 35.00 3.70
N VAL A 446 -26.66 33.82 3.63
CA VAL A 446 -26.97 33.14 2.36
C VAL A 446 -27.99 33.93 1.55
N GLU A 447 -29.02 34.49 2.18
CA GLU A 447 -29.98 35.41 1.57
C GLU A 447 -29.26 36.60 0.93
N VAL A 448 -28.42 37.30 1.70
CA VAL A 448 -27.70 38.46 1.16
C VAL A 448 -26.66 38.06 0.10
N ALA A 449 -26.03 36.90 0.24
CA ALA A 449 -25.08 36.36 -0.75
C ALA A 449 -25.72 36.08 -2.11
N SER A 450 -27.03 35.83 -2.13
CA SER A 450 -27.81 35.59 -3.35
C SER A 450 -28.00 36.88 -4.17
N GLU A 451 -28.15 38.01 -3.48
CA GLU A 451 -28.38 39.33 -4.08
C GLU A 451 -27.08 40.04 -4.44
N ARG A 452 -26.07 40.00 -3.55
CA ARG A 452 -24.82 40.74 -3.72
C ARG A 452 -23.61 40.09 -3.06
N GLU A 453 -22.43 40.42 -3.56
CA GLU A 453 -21.17 40.09 -2.90
C GLU A 453 -20.97 40.98 -1.66
N PHE A 454 -20.49 40.39 -0.56
CA PHE A 454 -20.28 41.14 0.69
C PHE A 454 -18.95 40.79 1.35
N SER A 455 -18.50 41.67 2.26
CA SER A 455 -17.29 41.47 3.05
C SER A 455 -17.66 41.23 4.52
N PRO A 456 -16.85 40.46 5.30
CA PRO A 456 -17.07 40.32 6.74
C PRO A 456 -16.98 41.63 7.52
N SER A 457 -16.45 42.69 6.89
CA SER A 457 -16.38 44.05 7.43
C SER A 457 -17.57 44.94 7.03
N ASP A 458 -18.61 44.42 6.37
CA ASP A 458 -19.80 45.20 6.02
C ASP A 458 -20.54 45.62 7.30
N ALA A 459 -20.66 46.94 7.53
CA ALA A 459 -21.28 47.50 8.73
C ALA A 459 -22.78 47.20 8.78
N ARG A 460 -23.48 47.27 7.63
CA ARG A 460 -24.94 47.05 7.58
C ARG A 460 -25.32 45.63 7.97
N LEU A 461 -24.50 44.65 7.59
CA LEU A 461 -24.73 43.24 7.95
C LEU A 461 -24.34 42.94 9.39
N GLN A 462 -23.28 43.57 9.90
CA GLN A 462 -22.91 43.46 11.32
C GLN A 462 -24.02 44.00 12.23
N ASP A 463 -24.64 45.12 11.85
CA ASP A 463 -25.74 45.72 12.59
C ASP A 463 -27.02 44.88 12.49
N LYS A 464 -27.40 44.39 11.29
CA LYS A 464 -28.57 43.50 11.08
C LYS A 464 -28.47 42.21 11.90
N LEU A 465 -27.27 41.66 12.04
CA LEU A 465 -27.03 40.42 12.79
C LEU A 465 -26.69 40.66 14.27
N ASN A 466 -26.41 41.89 14.68
CA ASN A 466 -25.86 42.25 16.00
C ASN A 466 -24.59 41.46 16.35
N VAL A 467 -23.67 41.33 15.38
CA VAL A 467 -22.46 40.50 15.49
C VAL A 467 -21.23 41.32 15.09
N ARG A 468 -20.17 41.24 15.89
CA ARG A 468 -18.88 41.88 15.56
C ARG A 468 -18.13 41.13 14.45
N ARG A 469 -17.27 41.85 13.73
CA ARG A 469 -16.39 41.32 12.66
C ARG A 469 -15.77 39.93 12.91
N PRO A 470 -15.21 39.57 14.09
CA PRO A 470 -14.61 38.24 14.29
C PRO A 470 -15.61 37.11 14.10
N ARG A 471 -16.84 37.28 14.60
CA ARG A 471 -17.87 36.25 14.52
C ARG A 471 -18.56 36.22 13.14
N MET A 472 -18.66 37.37 12.47
CA MET A 472 -18.98 37.41 11.03
C MET A 472 -17.98 36.61 10.20
N SER A 473 -16.67 36.78 10.47
CA SER A 473 -15.63 36.03 9.77
C SER A 473 -15.71 34.52 10.07
N GLN A 474 -16.08 34.12 11.28
CA GLN A 474 -16.27 32.71 11.63
C GLN A 474 -17.42 32.09 10.83
N MET A 475 -18.56 32.76 10.75
CA MET A 475 -19.72 32.30 9.97
C MET A 475 -19.39 32.21 8.47
N CYS A 476 -18.75 33.23 7.90
CA CYS A 476 -18.35 33.21 6.49
C CYS A 476 -17.35 32.09 6.19
N ASN A 477 -16.39 31.83 7.09
CA ASN A 477 -15.43 30.74 6.93
C ASN A 477 -16.07 29.35 7.06
N ARG A 478 -17.08 29.19 7.94
CA ARG A 478 -17.85 27.94 8.06
C ARG A 478 -18.62 27.65 6.77
N LEU A 479 -19.31 28.66 6.21
CA LEU A 479 -20.01 28.54 4.94
C LEU A 479 -19.06 28.32 3.74
N TYR A 480 -17.87 28.94 3.76
CA TYR A 480 -16.84 28.70 2.76
C TYR A 480 -16.31 27.26 2.82
N ARG A 481 -16.03 26.72 4.02
CA ARG A 481 -15.61 25.32 4.19
C ARG A 481 -16.67 24.31 3.75
N GLY A 482 -17.95 24.64 3.93
CA GLY A 482 -19.07 23.83 3.46
C GLY A 482 -19.39 23.95 1.95
N GLY A 483 -18.58 24.68 1.18
CA GLY A 483 -18.79 24.87 -0.27
C GLY A 483 -19.94 25.81 -0.63
N ILE A 484 -20.59 26.45 0.35
CA ILE A 484 -21.77 27.30 0.16
C ILE A 484 -21.38 28.66 -0.39
N LEU A 485 -20.31 29.25 0.15
CA LEU A 485 -19.75 30.52 -0.30
C LEU A 485 -18.41 30.29 -1.00
N SER A 486 -18.12 31.10 -2.01
CA SER A 486 -16.80 31.27 -2.62
C SER A 486 -16.14 32.55 -2.12
N VAL A 487 -14.81 32.57 -2.10
CA VAL A 487 -14.01 33.72 -1.62
C VAL A 487 -13.16 34.28 -2.74
N GLN A 488 -13.30 35.59 -2.97
CA GLN A 488 -12.46 36.36 -3.87
C GLN A 488 -11.70 37.42 -3.07
N GLN A 489 -10.39 37.56 -3.31
CA GLN A 489 -9.61 38.65 -2.73
C GLN A 489 -9.69 39.88 -3.63
N LYS A 490 -10.27 40.97 -3.13
CA LYS A 490 -10.32 42.26 -3.83
C LYS A 490 -9.52 43.28 -3.02
N GLY A 491 -8.23 43.43 -3.35
CA GLY A 491 -7.30 44.25 -2.58
C GLY A 491 -7.01 43.66 -1.19
N ARG A 492 -7.29 44.42 -0.12
CA ARG A 492 -7.04 44.00 1.28
C ARG A 492 -8.21 43.24 1.93
N THR A 493 -9.38 43.21 1.29
CA THR A 493 -10.59 42.60 1.84
C THR A 493 -10.97 41.34 1.06
N ARG A 494 -11.59 40.39 1.78
CA ARG A 494 -12.18 39.19 1.21
C ARG A 494 -13.65 39.46 0.91
N MET A 495 -14.07 39.16 -0.31
CA MET A 495 -15.44 39.20 -0.77
C MET A 495 -15.98 37.78 -0.82
N PHE A 496 -17.19 37.60 -0.30
CA PHE A 496 -17.92 36.33 -0.31
C PHE A 496 -19.08 36.42 -1.29
N LYS A 497 -19.26 35.36 -2.08
CA LYS A 497 -20.36 35.19 -3.04
C LYS A 497 -20.94 33.79 -2.91
N LEU A 498 -22.23 33.61 -3.16
CA LEU A 498 -22.85 32.30 -3.23
C LEU A 498 -22.27 31.46 -4.39
N THR A 499 -21.93 30.20 -4.13
CA THR A 499 -21.46 29.25 -5.15
C THR A 499 -22.63 28.83 -6.07
N ASN A 500 -22.33 28.54 -7.35
CA ASN A 500 -23.35 28.08 -8.31
C ASN A 500 -24.04 26.78 -7.85
N ASP A 501 -23.29 25.84 -7.27
CA ASP A 501 -23.84 24.57 -6.75
C ASP A 501 -24.82 24.80 -5.60
N ALA A 502 -24.47 25.69 -4.67
CA ALA A 502 -25.35 26.09 -3.58
C ALA A 502 -26.62 26.78 -4.09
N ARG A 503 -26.47 27.63 -5.12
CA ARG A 503 -27.60 28.31 -5.78
C ARG A 503 -28.54 27.30 -6.43
N ALA A 504 -28.00 26.32 -7.17
CA ALA A 504 -28.78 25.27 -7.81
C ALA A 504 -29.55 24.41 -6.80
N GLN A 505 -28.93 24.05 -5.67
CA GLN A 505 -29.62 23.28 -4.62
C GLN A 505 -30.74 24.06 -3.95
N LEU A 506 -30.54 25.36 -3.69
CA LEU A 506 -31.57 26.21 -3.11
C LEU A 506 -32.76 26.42 -4.08
N VAL A 507 -32.51 26.49 -5.39
CA VAL A 507 -33.56 26.48 -6.42
C VAL A 507 -34.27 25.13 -6.45
N ALA A 508 -33.53 24.01 -6.38
CA ALA A 508 -34.11 22.67 -6.34
C ALA A 508 -35.02 22.43 -5.11
N TRP A 509 -34.72 23.09 -3.98
CA TRP A 509 -35.57 23.07 -2.78
C TRP A 509 -36.74 24.07 -2.82
N GLY A 510 -36.87 24.84 -3.91
CA GLY A 510 -37.91 25.87 -4.06
C GLY A 510 -37.72 27.06 -3.13
N MET A 511 -36.51 27.27 -2.60
CA MET A 511 -36.20 28.37 -1.68
C MET A 511 -35.76 29.66 -2.40
N MET A 512 -35.51 29.59 -3.72
CA MET A 512 -35.18 30.74 -4.57
C MET A 512 -35.81 30.58 -5.96
N GLU A 513 -36.16 31.70 -6.59
CA GLU A 513 -36.58 31.74 -7.99
C GLU A 513 -35.34 31.66 -8.91
N ALA A 514 -35.44 30.89 -9.99
CA ALA A 514 -34.41 30.87 -11.01
C ALA A 514 -34.39 32.23 -11.71
N SER A 515 -33.37 33.04 -11.43
CA SER A 515 -33.10 34.24 -12.23
C SER A 515 -32.77 33.79 -13.66
N VAL A 516 -33.68 34.06 -14.60
CA VAL A 516 -33.50 33.87 -16.05
C VAL A 516 -32.36 34.74 -16.57
#